data_AF-A0A7X5N378-F1
#
_entry.id   AF-A0A7X5N378-F1
#
_cell.length_a   1.000
_cell.length_b   1.000
_cell.length_c   1.000
_cell.angle_alpha   90.00
_cell.angle_beta   90.00
_cell.angle_gamma   90.00
#
_symmetry.space_group_name_H-M   'P 1'
#
loop_
_entity.id
_entity.type
_entity.pdbx_description
1 polymer ?
#
loop_
_entity_poly.entity_id
_entity_poly.type
_entity_poly.pdbx_seq_one_letter_code
_entity_poly.pdbx_strand_id
1 'polypeptide(L)'
;CQDLNGFVNAKWLKANPVPSDRTSWGSFEVLAERSLTIQHALVEQLARGNLSAGSVDAKIADLWRTGSDEAAIDKAGITPLQPQLKAIDALTDAPSIAAWLRDS
;
A
#
# COMPACT_ATOMS: atom_id res chain seq x y z
N CYS A 1 18.41 -20.04 -34.00
CA CYS A 1 17.10 -19.50 -33.56
C CYS A 1 16.52 -20.28 -32.37
N GLN A 2 17.31 -20.50 -31.30
CA GLN A 2 16.85 -21.32 -30.16
C GLN A 2 16.40 -20.47 -28.96
N ASP A 3 16.95 -19.26 -28.80
CA ASP A 3 16.62 -18.36 -27.70
C ASP A 3 16.56 -16.90 -28.17
N LEU A 4 15.37 -16.46 -28.59
CA LEU A 4 15.14 -15.07 -28.96
C LEU A 4 15.19 -14.15 -27.74
N ASN A 5 14.75 -14.62 -26.58
CA ASN A 5 14.71 -13.80 -25.37
C ASN A 5 16.12 -13.47 -24.88
N GLY A 6 17.01 -14.45 -24.79
CA GLY A 6 18.41 -14.24 -24.43
C GLY A 6 19.12 -13.34 -25.44
N PHE A 7 18.87 -13.53 -26.75
CA PHE A 7 19.45 -12.67 -27.79
C PHE A 7 19.07 -11.20 -27.62
N VAL A 8 17.80 -10.90 -27.32
CA VAL A 8 17.30 -9.52 -27.21
C VAL A 8 17.60 -8.90 -25.83
N ASN A 9 17.42 -9.66 -24.74
CA ASN A 9 17.29 -9.11 -23.38
C ASN A 9 18.48 -9.39 -22.45
N ALA A 10 19.40 -10.32 -22.78
CA ALA A 10 20.42 -10.78 -21.83
C ALA A 10 21.31 -9.66 -21.27
N LYS A 11 21.65 -8.65 -22.09
CA LYS A 11 22.44 -7.50 -21.63
C LYS A 11 21.70 -6.68 -20.58
N TRP A 12 20.39 -6.45 -20.77
CA TRP A 12 19.57 -5.70 -19.83
C TRP A 12 19.38 -6.49 -18.53
N LEU A 13 19.03 -7.77 -18.63
CA LEU A 13 18.83 -8.64 -17.46
C LEU A 13 20.10 -8.73 -16.59
N LYS A 14 21.28 -8.79 -17.20
CA LYS A 14 22.56 -8.79 -16.46
C LYS A 14 22.84 -7.46 -15.75
N ALA A 15 22.45 -6.33 -16.35
CA ALA A 15 22.69 -4.99 -15.80
C ALA A 15 21.63 -4.53 -14.79
N ASN A 16 20.46 -5.17 -14.79
CA ASN A 16 19.31 -4.79 -13.97
C ASN A 16 18.85 -6.01 -13.16
N PRO A 17 19.61 -6.39 -12.11
CA PRO A 17 19.17 -7.44 -11.20
C PRO A 17 17.86 -7.02 -10.52
N VAL A 18 17.08 -8.00 -10.08
CA VAL A 18 15.85 -7.73 -9.32
C VAL A 18 16.23 -6.98 -8.04
N PRO A 19 15.68 -5.78 -7.79
CA PRO A 19 15.90 -5.05 -6.54
C PRO A 19 15.45 -5.88 -5.32
N SER A 20 16.08 -5.66 -4.16
CA SER A 20 15.84 -6.49 -2.96
C SER A 20 14.43 -6.39 -2.38
N ASP A 21 13.70 -5.32 -2.71
CA ASP A 21 12.32 -5.06 -2.32
C ASP A 21 11.30 -5.54 -3.38
N ARG A 22 11.77 -6.20 -4.44
CA ARG A 22 10.93 -6.69 -5.55
C ARG A 22 11.10 -8.20 -5.74
N THR A 23 10.06 -8.83 -6.29
CA THR A 23 10.06 -10.25 -6.68
C THR A 23 10.40 -10.47 -8.15
N SER A 24 10.20 -9.45 -8.99
CA SER A 24 10.50 -9.45 -10.43
C SER A 24 10.98 -8.08 -10.87
N TRP A 25 11.69 -8.03 -12.01
CA TRP A 25 12.15 -6.77 -12.59
C TRP A 25 12.25 -6.85 -14.10
N GLY A 26 11.49 -5.99 -14.76
CA GLY A 26 11.33 -5.95 -16.21
C GLY A 26 10.70 -4.64 -16.66
N SER A 27 10.32 -4.58 -17.94
CA SER A 27 9.75 -3.36 -18.52
C SER A 27 8.44 -2.91 -17.86
N PHE A 28 7.63 -3.86 -17.38
CA PHE A 28 6.35 -3.55 -16.73
C PHE A 28 6.56 -2.98 -15.33
N GLU A 29 7.46 -3.54 -14.55
CA GLU A 29 7.81 -3.04 -13.22
C GLU A 29 8.46 -1.66 -13.30
N VAL A 30 9.36 -1.44 -14.27
CA VAL A 30 9.96 -0.13 -14.52
C VAL A 30 8.89 0.91 -14.88
N LEU A 31 7.91 0.55 -15.70
CA LEU A 31 6.80 1.45 -16.04
C LEU A 31 5.90 1.72 -14.82
N ALA A 32 5.60 0.69 -14.03
CA ALA A 32 4.79 0.82 -12.81
C ALA A 32 5.49 1.74 -11.79
N GLU A 33 6.79 1.59 -11.59
CA GLU A 33 7.58 2.42 -10.67
C GLU A 33 7.62 3.89 -11.12
N ARG A 34 7.77 4.13 -12.42
CA ARG A 34 7.68 5.49 -12.98
C ARG A 34 6.31 6.11 -12.72
N SER A 35 5.23 5.37 -13.00
CA SER A 35 3.86 5.84 -12.75
C SER A 35 3.61 6.09 -11.26
N LEU A 36 4.12 5.22 -10.38
CA LEU A 36 4.01 5.39 -8.93
C LEU A 36 4.75 6.63 -8.45
N THR A 37 5.96 6.87 -8.95
CA THR A 37 6.76 8.07 -8.63
C THR A 37 6.00 9.35 -8.98
N ILE A 38 5.36 9.40 -10.15
CA ILE A 38 4.57 10.56 -10.57
C ILE A 38 3.34 10.74 -9.67
N GLN A 39 2.61 9.66 -9.38
CA GLN A 39 1.45 9.71 -8.48
C GLN A 39 1.83 10.17 -7.07
N HIS A 40 2.97 9.70 -6.55
CA HIS A 40 3.53 10.10 -5.26
C HIS A 40 3.78 11.61 -5.24
N ALA A 41 4.47 12.15 -6.24
CA ALA A 41 4.73 13.60 -6.32
C ALA A 41 3.43 14.44 -6.38
N LEU A 42 2.43 13.97 -7.13
CA LEU A 42 1.12 14.64 -7.23
C LEU A 42 0.40 14.67 -5.87
N VAL A 43 0.36 13.55 -5.16
CA VAL A 43 -0.33 13.48 -3.88
C VAL A 43 0.40 14.22 -2.77
N GLU A 44 1.74 14.22 -2.75
CA GLU A 44 2.53 15.05 -1.83
C GLU A 44 2.26 16.53 -2.02
N GLN A 45 2.19 16.99 -3.28
CA GLN A 45 1.85 18.37 -3.59
C GLN A 45 0.42 18.69 -3.13
N LEU A 46 -0.54 17.80 -3.43
CA LEU A 46 -1.94 17.96 -3.04
C LEU A 46 -2.08 18.04 -1.51
N ALA A 47 -1.37 17.19 -0.78
CA ALA A 47 -1.44 17.10 0.68
C ALA A 47 -0.93 18.34 1.43
N ARG A 48 -0.17 19.22 0.75
CA ARG A 48 0.29 20.52 1.28
C ARG A 48 -0.71 21.66 1.02
N GLY A 49 -1.73 21.44 0.21
CA GLY A 49 -2.71 22.45 -0.17
C GLY A 49 -3.79 22.70 0.88
N ASN A 50 -4.48 23.85 0.75
CA ASN A 50 -5.71 24.11 1.48
C ASN A 50 -6.90 23.60 0.65
N LEU A 51 -7.51 22.51 1.09
CA LEU A 51 -8.51 21.78 0.33
C LEU A 51 -9.89 21.96 0.97
N SER A 52 -10.92 22.03 0.13
CA SER A 52 -12.30 22.09 0.63
C SER A 52 -12.63 20.79 1.36
N ALA A 53 -13.03 20.89 2.62
CA ALA A 53 -13.36 19.74 3.46
C ALA A 53 -14.42 18.85 2.78
N GLY A 54 -14.18 17.54 2.76
CA GLY A 54 -15.07 16.56 2.13
C GLY A 54 -14.95 16.42 0.61
N SER A 55 -14.17 17.27 -0.06
CA SER A 55 -13.82 17.10 -1.48
C SER A 55 -13.03 15.80 -1.74
N VAL A 56 -13.01 15.34 -3.00
CA VAL A 56 -12.19 14.19 -3.40
C VAL A 56 -10.72 14.46 -3.10
N ASP A 57 -10.24 15.65 -3.42
CA ASP A 57 -8.86 16.06 -3.15
C ASP A 57 -8.53 16.02 -1.66
N ALA A 58 -9.43 16.53 -0.81
CA ALA A 58 -9.24 16.48 0.64
C ALA A 58 -9.14 15.03 1.14
N LYS A 59 -9.99 14.13 0.64
CA LYS A 59 -9.96 12.71 1.01
C LYS A 59 -8.66 12.02 0.58
N ILE A 60 -8.19 12.30 -0.63
CA ILE A 60 -6.90 11.77 -1.13
C ILE A 60 -5.75 12.29 -0.26
N ALA A 61 -5.75 13.58 0.04
CA ALA A 61 -4.74 14.21 0.89
C ALA A 61 -4.78 13.68 2.34
N ASP A 62 -5.97 13.45 2.90
CA ASP A 62 -6.14 12.85 4.22
C ASP A 62 -5.57 11.43 4.26
N LEU A 63 -5.91 10.60 3.25
CA LEU A 63 -5.37 9.24 3.15
C LEU A 63 -3.85 9.24 3.04
N TRP A 64 -3.28 10.17 2.27
CA TRP A 64 -1.83 10.33 2.17
C TRP A 64 -1.20 10.71 3.51
N ARG A 65 -1.72 11.73 4.18
CA ARG A 65 -1.18 12.21 5.47
C ARG A 65 -1.25 11.14 6.55
N THR A 66 -2.35 10.39 6.64
CA THR A 66 -2.49 9.34 7.65
C THR A 66 -1.58 8.15 7.37
N GLY A 67 -1.33 7.83 6.10
CA GLY A 67 -0.43 6.74 5.72
C GLY A 67 1.07 7.09 5.74
N SER A 68 1.42 8.37 5.62
CA SER A 68 2.82 8.84 5.57
C SER A 68 3.38 9.35 6.91
N ASP A 69 2.54 9.53 7.93
CA ASP A 69 2.98 9.90 9.28
C ASP A 69 3.40 8.67 10.09
N GLU A 70 4.59 8.13 9.78
CA GLU A 70 5.16 6.97 10.46
C GLU A 70 5.27 7.18 11.98
N ALA A 71 5.62 8.39 12.43
CA ALA A 71 5.76 8.68 13.85
C ALA A 71 4.42 8.58 14.60
N ALA A 72 3.33 9.06 14.00
CA ALA A 72 2.00 8.89 14.56
C ALA A 72 1.55 7.42 14.55
N ILE A 73 1.84 6.69 13.47
CA ILE A 73 1.54 5.25 13.35
C ILE A 73 2.26 4.45 14.44
N ASP A 74 3.58 4.64 14.57
CA ASP A 74 4.41 3.95 15.56
C ASP A 74 3.97 4.26 16.99
N LYS A 75 3.64 5.53 17.26
CA LYS A 75 3.12 5.96 18.57
C LYS A 75 1.77 5.32 18.88
N ALA A 76 0.88 5.18 17.90
CA ALA A 76 -0.41 4.56 18.08
C ALA A 76 -0.28 3.05 18.36
N GLY A 77 0.70 2.39 17.72
CA GLY A 77 0.91 0.95 17.81
C GLY A 77 -0.38 0.19 17.51
N ILE A 78 -0.69 -0.83 18.31
CA ILE A 78 -1.93 -1.61 18.14
C ILE A 78 -3.15 -1.00 18.84
N THR A 79 -3.02 0.16 19.47
CA THR A 79 -4.11 0.79 20.25
C THR A 79 -5.40 0.94 19.44
N PRO A 80 -5.37 1.40 18.16
CA PRO A 80 -6.58 1.53 17.35
C PRO A 80 -7.29 0.19 17.08
N LEU A 81 -6.57 -0.94 17.13
CA LEU A 81 -7.10 -2.28 16.89
C LEU A 81 -7.71 -2.92 18.15
N GLN A 82 -7.36 -2.42 19.35
CA GLN A 82 -7.78 -3.02 20.62
C GLN A 82 -9.29 -3.25 20.76
N PRO A 83 -10.20 -2.35 20.33
CA PRO A 83 -11.63 -2.61 20.42
C PRO A 83 -12.07 -3.84 19.60
N GLN A 84 -11.52 -4.00 18.40
CA GLN A 84 -11.82 -5.15 17.53
C GLN A 84 -11.22 -6.43 18.10
N LEU A 85 -9.97 -6.39 18.56
CA LEU A 85 -9.31 -7.54 19.19
C LEU A 85 -10.09 -8.01 20.42
N LYS A 86 -10.55 -7.09 21.27
CA LYS A 86 -11.41 -7.42 22.43
C LYS A 86 -12.75 -8.02 22.03
N ALA A 87 -13.36 -7.52 20.95
CA ALA A 87 -14.60 -8.08 20.44
C ALA A 87 -14.41 -9.53 19.98
N ILE A 88 -13.26 -9.83 19.35
CA ILE A 88 -12.89 -11.18 18.92
C ILE A 88 -12.56 -12.07 20.12
N ASP A 89 -11.79 -11.59 21.10
CA ASP A 89 -11.42 -12.32 22.31
C ASP A 89 -12.64 -12.73 23.16
N ALA A 90 -13.74 -11.98 23.05
CA ALA A 90 -15.00 -12.27 23.74
C ALA A 90 -15.82 -13.40 23.07
N LEU A 91 -15.41 -13.89 21.90
CA LEU A 91 -16.12 -14.96 21.18
C LEU A 91 -15.70 -16.32 21.73
N THR A 92 -16.53 -16.89 22.62
CA THR A 92 -16.21 -18.13 23.35
C THR A 92 -16.91 -19.37 22.82
N ASP A 93 -17.82 -19.23 21.86
CA ASP A 93 -18.61 -20.35 21.35
C ASP A 93 -19.10 -20.15 19.90
N ALA A 94 -19.56 -21.24 19.27
CA ALA A 94 -20.03 -21.20 17.89
C ALA A 94 -21.21 -20.21 17.67
N PRO A 95 -22.19 -20.09 18.58
CA PRO A 95 -23.26 -19.08 18.46
C PRO A 95 -22.75 -17.64 18.46
N SER A 96 -21.83 -17.26 19.37
CA SER A 96 -21.25 -15.91 19.43
C SER A 96 -20.44 -15.59 18.18
N ILE A 97 -19.66 -16.55 17.67
CA ILE A 97 -18.95 -16.40 16.39
C ILE A 97 -19.93 -16.18 15.23
N ALA A 98 -20.99 -16.99 15.14
CA ALA A 98 -21.99 -16.88 14.08
C ALA A 98 -22.83 -15.59 14.17
N ALA A 99 -22.96 -15.00 15.36
CA ALA A 99 -23.56 -13.68 15.53
C ALA A 99 -22.61 -12.57 15.06
N TRP A 100 -21.36 -12.59 15.50
CA TRP A 100 -20.36 -11.60 15.12
C TRP A 100 -20.16 -11.50 13.61
N LEU A 101 -20.06 -12.63 12.90
CA LEU A 101 -19.91 -12.65 11.43
C LEU A 101 -21.11 -12.08 10.65
N ARG A 102 -22.29 -12.00 11.27
CA ARG A 102 -23.48 -11.41 10.63
C ARG A 102 -23.55 -9.90 10.81
N ASP A 103 -23.03 -9.42 11.93
CA ASP A 103 -23.14 -8.01 12.33
C ASP A 103 -21.87 -7.19 11.98
N SER A 104 -20.75 -7.86 11.69
CA SER A 104 -19.46 -7.28 11.29
C SER A 104 -19.39 -6.84 9.84
#